data_AF-A0A2A5SWS7-F1
#
_entry.id   AF-A0A2A5SWS7-F1
#
_cell.length_a   1.000
_cell.length_b   1.000
_cell.length_c   1.000
_cell.angle_alpha   90.00
_cell.angle_beta   90.00
_cell.angle_gamma   90.00
#
_symmetry.space_group_name_H-M   'P 1'
#
loop_
_entity.id
_entity.type
_entity.pdbx_description
1 polymer ?
#
loop_
_entity_poly.entity_id
_entity_poly.type
_entity_poly.pdbx_seq_one_letter_code
_entity_poly.pdbx_strand_id
1 'polypeptide(L)'
;MIIAKLHNVTGIMNRFTAVLNRRQVNIISITAGVTESQDLTHTTFVIEVDYLNEVEQIIKQLNRLIDVIEVADITDLPHVAREVVLIKVSAPPTIRAEIFTMIEPFRVNVVDVNLENVTIQLTGDSAKIEALIDVVSPYGILNMARTGSAGFERG
;
A
#
# COMPACT_ATOMS: atom_id res chain seq x y z
N MET A 1 9.07 6.59 2.89
CA MET A 1 7.62 6.70 2.61
C MET A 1 7.35 8.16 2.32
N ILE A 2 7.03 8.48 1.07
CA ILE A 2 6.70 9.84 0.66
C ILE A 2 5.19 10.00 0.73
N ILE A 3 4.72 11.06 1.37
CA ILE A 3 3.33 11.52 1.26
C ILE A 3 3.28 12.79 0.41
N ALA A 4 2.21 12.98 -0.35
CA ALA A 4 2.02 14.21 -1.09
C ALA A 4 0.54 14.59 -1.19
N LYS A 5 0.28 15.89 -1.07
CA LYS A 5 -1.01 16.53 -1.32
C LYS A 5 -0.95 17.21 -2.68
N LEU A 6 -1.87 16.82 -3.57
CA LEU A 6 -1.85 17.18 -4.98
C LEU A 6 -3.17 17.84 -5.35
N HIS A 7 -3.16 18.74 -6.33
CA HIS A 7 -4.39 19.13 -7.01
C HIS A 7 -4.94 17.94 -7.81
N ASN A 8 -6.25 17.68 -7.68
CA ASN A 8 -6.94 16.58 -8.32
C ASN A 8 -7.28 16.92 -9.78
N VAL A 9 -6.23 16.95 -10.62
CA VAL A 9 -6.32 17.28 -12.04
C VAL A 9 -5.81 16.14 -12.92
N THR A 10 -6.32 16.06 -14.14
CA THR A 10 -5.92 15.03 -15.09
C THR A 10 -4.40 15.00 -15.33
N GLY A 11 -3.82 13.80 -15.25
CA GLY A 11 -2.41 13.55 -15.55
C GLY A 11 -1.41 13.90 -14.45
N ILE A 12 -1.85 14.36 -13.28
CA ILE A 12 -0.93 14.65 -12.17
C ILE A 12 -0.13 13.41 -11.74
N MET A 13 -0.77 12.25 -11.62
CA MET A 13 -0.07 11.00 -11.27
C MET A 13 0.98 10.60 -12.31
N ASN A 14 0.73 10.87 -13.60
CA ASN A 14 1.71 10.61 -14.66
C ASN A 14 2.91 11.55 -14.54
N ARG A 15 2.69 12.84 -14.23
CA ARG A 15 3.77 13.81 -14.00
C ARG A 15 4.59 13.45 -12.76
N PHE A 16 3.91 13.07 -11.68
CA PHE A 16 4.54 12.68 -10.42
C PHE A 16 5.40 11.42 -10.58
N THR A 17 4.83 10.34 -11.13
CA THR A 17 5.57 9.09 -11.37
C THR A 17 6.68 9.25 -12.41
N ALA A 18 6.54 10.16 -13.39
CA ALA A 18 7.61 10.47 -14.33
C ALA A 18 8.86 11.04 -13.66
N VAL A 19 8.72 11.81 -12.57
CA VAL A 19 9.88 12.30 -11.78
C VAL A 19 10.62 11.13 -11.12
N LEU A 20 9.89 10.18 -10.55
CA LEU A 20 10.45 8.97 -9.94
C LEU A 20 11.14 8.08 -10.98
N ASN A 21 10.45 7.81 -12.10
CA ASN A 21 10.95 6.95 -13.18
C ASN A 21 12.24 7.49 -13.83
N ARG A 22 12.38 8.82 -13.99
CA ARG A 22 13.60 9.42 -14.54
C ARG A 22 14.85 9.16 -13.70
N ARG A 23 14.67 8.86 -12.41
CA ARG A 23 15.73 8.50 -11.48
C ARG A 23 15.84 6.99 -11.25
N GLN A 24 15.07 6.19 -12.00
CA GLN A 24 15.06 4.73 -11.87
C GLN A 24 14.70 4.24 -10.46
N VAL A 25 13.90 5.05 -9.74
CA VAL A 25 13.43 4.72 -8.40
C VAL A 25 12.40 3.61 -8.49
N ASN A 26 12.62 2.54 -7.73
CA ASN A 26 11.68 1.45 -7.65
C ASN A 26 10.49 1.85 -6.76
N ILE A 27 9.28 1.71 -7.29
CA ILE A 27 8.05 2.01 -6.55
C ILE A 27 7.47 0.71 -6.03
N ILE A 28 7.54 0.51 -4.71
CA ILE A 28 7.02 -0.69 -4.04
C ILE A 28 5.49 -0.62 -3.96
N SER A 29 4.93 0.54 -3.58
CA SER A 29 3.48 0.74 -3.59
C SER A 29 3.09 2.20 -3.76
N ILE A 30 1.88 2.40 -4.29
CA ILE A 30 1.24 3.71 -4.43
C ILE A 30 -0.19 3.58 -3.96
N THR A 31 -0.62 4.51 -3.12
CA THR A 31 -2.04 4.75 -2.82
C THR A 31 -2.37 6.19 -3.19
N ALA A 32 -3.51 6.39 -3.85
CA ALA A 32 -4.01 7.71 -4.20
C ALA A 32 -5.51 7.75 -3.98
N GLY A 33 -5.99 8.80 -3.32
CA GLY A 33 -7.42 9.01 -3.08
C GLY A 33 -7.72 10.48 -2.86
N VAL A 34 -8.93 10.90 -3.26
CA VAL A 34 -9.41 12.25 -2.96
C VAL A 34 -9.49 12.45 -1.44
N THR A 35 -9.20 13.67 -1.01
CA THR A 35 -9.27 14.06 0.41
C THR A 35 -10.71 14.44 0.79
N GLU A 36 -10.88 15.04 1.97
CA GLU A 36 -12.11 15.74 2.35
C GLU A 36 -12.52 16.83 1.35
N SER A 37 -11.56 17.36 0.59
CA SER A 37 -11.78 18.24 -0.56
C SER A 37 -11.62 17.46 -1.87
N GLN A 38 -12.63 17.51 -2.73
CA GLN A 38 -12.62 16.82 -4.03
C GLN A 38 -11.59 17.37 -5.02
N ASP A 39 -11.13 18.61 -4.80
CA ASP A 39 -10.10 19.25 -5.63
C ASP A 39 -8.68 18.81 -5.25
N LEU A 40 -8.54 17.99 -4.20
CA LEU A 40 -7.28 17.59 -3.62
C LEU A 40 -7.19 16.06 -3.51
N THR A 41 -6.04 15.51 -3.87
CA THR A 41 -5.72 14.09 -3.76
C THR A 41 -4.56 13.91 -2.79
N HIS A 42 -4.77 13.04 -1.78
CA HIS A 42 -3.69 12.56 -0.93
C HIS A 42 -3.09 11.31 -1.56
N THR A 43 -1.76 11.28 -1.57
CA THR A 43 -1.01 10.15 -2.09
C THR A 43 0.04 9.69 -1.11
N THR A 44 0.30 8.40 -1.12
CA THR A 44 1.39 7.79 -0.37
C THR A 44 2.15 6.89 -1.31
N PHE A 45 3.47 7.08 -1.34
CA PHE A 45 4.42 6.34 -2.16
C PHE A 45 5.41 5.65 -1.23
N VAL A 46 5.48 4.33 -1.32
CA VAL A 46 6.58 3.56 -0.75
C VAL A 46 7.55 3.30 -1.88
N ILE A 47 8.74 3.90 -1.78
CA ILE A 47 9.79 3.83 -2.78
C ILE A 47 11.05 3.21 -2.18
N GLU A 48 11.84 2.60 -3.04
CA GLU A 48 13.16 2.08 -2.72
C GLU A 48 14.20 2.85 -3.52
N VAL A 49 15.24 3.29 -2.82
CA VAL A 49 16.35 4.08 -3.35
C VAL A 49 17.67 3.44 -2.90
N ASP A 50 18.69 3.53 -3.75
CA ASP A 50 20.02 3.02 -3.42
C ASP A 50 20.72 3.90 -2.37
N TYR A 51 20.47 5.21 -2.42
CA TYR A 51 21.10 6.19 -1.53
C TYR A 51 20.07 7.19 -0.96
N LEU A 52 20.13 7.44 0.36
CA LEU A 52 19.20 8.33 1.05
C LEU A 52 19.21 9.77 0.53
N ASN A 53 20.34 10.27 0.03
CA ASN A 53 20.44 11.60 -0.54
C ASN A 53 19.62 11.77 -1.84
N GLU A 54 19.22 10.68 -2.49
CA GLU A 54 18.33 10.74 -3.66
C GLU A 54 16.92 11.19 -3.28
N VAL A 55 16.43 10.82 -2.10
CA VAL A 55 15.10 11.19 -1.61
C VAL A 55 14.95 12.70 -1.53
N GLU A 56 15.94 13.40 -0.97
CA GLU A 56 15.92 14.86 -0.89
C GLU A 56 15.84 15.50 -2.28
N GLN A 57 16.56 14.95 -3.26
CA GLN A 57 16.51 15.45 -4.63
C GLN A 57 15.16 15.15 -5.31
N ILE A 58 14.58 13.99 -5.06
CA ILE A 58 13.25 13.60 -5.54
C ILE A 58 12.21 14.59 -5.01
N ILE A 59 12.19 14.83 -3.70
CA ILE A 59 11.28 15.79 -3.05
C ILE A 59 11.45 17.19 -3.65
N LYS A 60 12.69 17.66 -3.83
CA LYS A 60 12.94 18.96 -4.47
C LYS A 60 12.39 19.05 -5.89
N GLN A 61 12.43 17.98 -6.68
CA GLN A 61 11.88 17.98 -8.04
C GLN A 61 10.36 17.87 -8.05
N LEU A 62 9.78 17.07 -7.16
CA LEU A 62 8.34 16.94 -7.00
C LEU A 62 7.70 18.27 -6.59
N ASN A 63 8.33 19.01 -5.66
CA ASN A 63 7.90 20.36 -5.26
C ASN A 63 7.90 21.41 -6.40
N ARG A 64 8.53 21.12 -7.54
CA ARG A 64 8.53 22.04 -8.70
C ARG A 64 7.36 21.80 -9.65
N LEU A 65 6.59 20.72 -9.44
CA LEU A 65 5.37 20.48 -10.20
C LEU A 65 4.29 21.44 -9.69
N ILE A 66 3.67 22.19 -10.61
CA ILE A 66 2.66 23.21 -10.30
C ILE A 66 1.51 22.63 -9.46
N ASP A 67 1.12 21.39 -9.74
CA ASP A 67 -0.02 20.74 -9.09
C ASP A 67 0.35 20.04 -7.77
N VAL A 68 1.61 20.06 -7.35
CA VAL A 68 2.04 19.54 -6.03
C VAL A 68 1.93 20.66 -5.02
N ILE A 69 1.03 20.49 -4.04
CA ILE A 69 0.84 21.46 -2.96
C ILE A 69 1.87 21.22 -1.86
N GLU A 70 2.06 19.95 -1.52
CA GLU A 70 2.98 19.52 -0.48
C GLU A 70 3.50 18.13 -0.80
N VAL A 71 4.78 17.89 -0.51
CA VAL A 71 5.39 16.57 -0.55
C VAL A 71 6.44 16.46 0.55
N ALA A 72 6.38 15.38 1.33
CA ALA A 72 7.25 15.12 2.46
C ALA A 72 7.66 13.65 2.51
N ASP A 73 8.87 13.37 2.97
CA ASP A 73 9.26 12.02 3.39
C ASP A 73 9.06 11.88 4.89
N ILE A 74 8.25 10.91 5.28
CA ILE A 74 7.88 10.63 6.67
C ILE A 74 8.52 9.33 7.19
N THR A 75 9.50 8.76 6.47
CA THR A 75 10.14 7.47 6.85
C THR A 75 10.61 7.46 8.30
N ASP A 76 11.39 8.47 8.68
CA ASP A 76 12.03 8.57 10.00
C ASP A 76 11.20 9.38 11.01
N LEU A 77 10.02 9.84 10.59
CA LEU A 77 9.10 10.55 11.46
C LEU A 77 8.13 9.56 12.11
N PRO A 78 7.67 9.80 13.35
CA PRO A 78 6.56 9.06 13.90
C PRO A 78 5.37 9.13 12.95
N HIS A 79 4.89 7.99 12.44
CA HIS A 79 3.77 7.96 11.49
C HIS A 79 2.81 6.79 11.75
N VAL A 80 1.65 6.86 11.10
CA VAL A 80 0.70 5.74 11.00
C VAL A 80 0.59 5.35 9.54
N ALA A 81 0.73 4.05 9.28
CA ALA A 81 0.62 3.45 7.96
C ALA A 81 -0.30 2.23 8.03
N ARG A 82 -1.30 2.18 7.15
CA ARG A 82 -2.24 1.06 7.05
C ARG A 82 -2.55 0.78 5.58
N GLU A 83 -2.69 -0.49 5.26
CA GLU A 83 -3.19 -0.95 3.98
C GLU A 83 -4.28 -2.01 4.18
N VAL A 84 -5.05 -2.25 3.12
CA VAL A 84 -6.01 -3.36 3.04
C VAL A 84 -5.49 -4.36 2.02
N VAL A 85 -5.55 -5.64 2.36
CA VAL A 85 -5.26 -6.74 1.46
C VAL A 85 -6.46 -7.68 1.34
N LEU A 86 -6.73 -8.12 0.12
CA LEU A 86 -7.59 -9.25 -0.19
C LEU A 86 -6.72 -10.40 -0.67
N ILE A 87 -6.82 -11.57 -0.04
CA ILE A 87 -6.07 -12.77 -0.42
C ILE A 87 -7.08 -13.88 -0.69
N LYS A 88 -7.06 -14.42 -1.90
CA LYS A 88 -7.80 -15.63 -2.25
C LYS A 88 -6.86 -16.82 -2.10
N VAL A 89 -7.25 -17.78 -1.26
CA VAL A 89 -6.43 -18.95 -0.89
C VAL A 89 -7.20 -20.22 -1.25
N SER A 90 -6.49 -21.24 -1.75
CA SER A 90 -7.06 -22.57 -1.94
C SER A 90 -7.46 -23.15 -0.59
N ALA A 91 -8.70 -23.64 -0.49
CA ALA A 91 -9.30 -24.09 0.75
C ALA A 91 -10.35 -25.19 0.49
N PRO A 92 -9.93 -26.35 -0.04
CA PRO A 92 -10.80 -27.51 -0.17
C PRO A 92 -11.35 -27.93 1.21
N PRO A 93 -12.48 -28.64 1.27
CA PRO A 93 -13.13 -29.01 2.54
C PRO A 93 -12.22 -29.75 3.52
N THR A 94 -11.20 -30.46 3.03
CA THR A 94 -10.26 -31.26 3.83
C THR A 94 -9.31 -30.43 4.70
N ILE A 95 -8.93 -29.22 4.27
CA ILE A 95 -7.95 -28.36 4.97
C ILE A 95 -8.56 -27.04 5.47
N ARG A 96 -9.82 -26.75 5.15
CA ARG A 96 -10.47 -25.47 5.45
C ARG A 96 -10.48 -25.11 6.93
N ALA A 97 -10.75 -26.08 7.81
CA ALA A 97 -10.78 -25.84 9.25
C ALA A 97 -9.41 -25.45 9.80
N GLU A 98 -8.34 -26.02 9.25
CA GLU A 98 -6.96 -25.68 9.60
C GLU A 98 -6.65 -24.23 9.18
N ILE A 99 -6.98 -23.85 7.94
CA ILE A 99 -6.79 -22.48 7.44
C ILE A 99 -7.50 -21.48 8.36
N PHE A 100 -8.76 -21.74 8.74
CA PHE A 100 -9.49 -20.84 9.64
C PHE A 100 -8.84 -20.72 11.03
N THR A 101 -8.27 -21.80 11.55
CA THR A 101 -7.54 -21.78 12.81
C THR A 101 -6.26 -20.95 12.70
N MET A 102 -5.54 -21.07 11.59
CA MET A 102 -4.26 -20.37 11.37
C MET A 102 -4.44 -18.86 11.14
N ILE A 103 -5.53 -18.44 10.51
CA ILE A 103 -5.80 -17.02 10.24
C ILE A 103 -6.55 -16.30 11.38
N GLU A 104 -7.15 -17.04 12.32
CA GLU A 104 -7.92 -16.48 13.45
C GLU A 104 -7.11 -15.42 14.25
N PRO A 105 -5.84 -15.64 14.62
CA PRO A 105 -5.06 -14.67 15.40
C PRO A 105 -4.86 -13.32 14.68
N PHE A 106 -4.89 -13.32 13.35
CA PHE A 106 -4.72 -12.11 12.54
C PHE A 106 -5.96 -11.21 12.55
N ARG A 107 -7.11 -11.71 13.06
CA ARG A 107 -8.41 -11.04 13.04
C ARG A 107 -8.81 -10.63 11.62
N VAL A 108 -8.66 -11.57 10.69
CA VAL A 108 -9.10 -11.39 9.30
C VAL A 108 -10.62 -11.44 9.20
N ASN A 109 -11.16 -10.83 8.15
CA ASN A 109 -12.55 -11.01 7.75
C ASN A 109 -12.61 -11.96 6.56
N VAL A 110 -13.41 -13.02 6.65
CA VAL A 110 -13.72 -13.84 5.49
C VAL A 110 -14.79 -13.13 4.66
N VAL A 111 -14.45 -12.74 3.43
CA VAL A 111 -15.34 -11.93 2.58
C VAL A 111 -16.02 -12.74 1.47
N ASP A 112 -15.49 -13.91 1.14
CA ASP A 112 -16.07 -14.83 0.16
C ASP A 112 -15.65 -16.27 0.46
N VAL A 113 -16.55 -17.23 0.25
CA VAL A 113 -16.31 -18.66 0.45
C VAL A 113 -16.89 -19.44 -0.72
N ASN A 114 -16.06 -20.26 -1.35
CA ASN A 114 -16.46 -21.18 -2.40
C ASN A 114 -16.16 -22.64 -1.98
N LEU A 115 -16.42 -23.62 -2.84
CA LEU A 115 -16.12 -25.04 -2.60
C LEU A 115 -14.62 -25.30 -2.43
N GLU A 116 -13.79 -24.64 -3.24
CA GLU A 116 -12.34 -24.93 -3.30
C GLU A 116 -11.46 -23.77 -2.82
N ASN A 117 -12.04 -22.63 -2.45
CA ASN A 117 -11.27 -21.45 -2.05
C ASN A 117 -12.04 -20.56 -1.08
N VAL A 118 -11.28 -19.71 -0.38
CA VAL A 118 -11.79 -18.66 0.50
C VAL A 118 -11.06 -17.37 0.16
N THR A 119 -11.77 -16.25 0.19
CA THR A 119 -11.17 -14.91 0.12
C THR A 119 -11.21 -14.27 1.49
N ILE A 120 -10.05 -13.84 1.97
CA ILE A 120 -9.87 -13.19 3.26
C ILE A 120 -9.43 -11.75 3.07
N GLN A 121 -9.91 -10.87 3.94
CA GLN A 121 -9.54 -9.47 4.01
C GLN A 121 -8.78 -9.23 5.32
N LEU A 122 -7.66 -8.52 5.23
CA LEU A 122 -6.93 -8.00 6.38
C LEU A 122 -6.66 -6.51 6.21
N THR A 123 -6.78 -5.77 7.30
CA THR A 123 -6.31 -4.39 7.42
C THR A 123 -5.22 -4.34 8.49
N GLY A 124 -4.08 -3.71 8.17
CA GLY A 124 -2.93 -3.70 9.06
C GLY A 124 -1.79 -2.83 8.52
N ASP A 125 -0.69 -2.77 9.27
CA ASP A 125 0.59 -2.38 8.68
C ASP A 125 1.11 -3.48 7.76
N SER A 126 2.09 -3.14 6.95
CA SER A 126 2.69 -4.08 6.00
C SER A 126 3.31 -5.29 6.69
N ALA A 127 3.91 -5.13 7.88
CA ALA A 127 4.47 -6.26 8.63
C ALA A 127 3.41 -7.31 9.01
N LYS A 128 2.24 -6.86 9.48
CA LYS A 128 1.11 -7.77 9.79
C LYS A 128 0.59 -8.48 8.53
N ILE A 129 0.61 -7.81 7.39
CA ILE A 129 0.15 -8.36 6.12
C ILE A 129 1.14 -9.38 5.55
N GLU A 130 2.44 -9.08 5.56
CA GLU A 130 3.46 -10.06 5.18
C GLU A 130 3.38 -11.31 6.05
N ALA A 131 3.22 -11.16 7.37
CA ALA A 131 3.06 -12.29 8.27
C ALA A 131 1.81 -13.15 7.95
N LEU A 132 0.71 -12.54 7.52
CA LEU A 132 -0.46 -13.30 7.06
C LEU A 132 -0.15 -14.04 5.75
N ILE A 133 0.52 -13.37 4.80
CA ILE A 133 0.92 -13.97 3.52
C ILE A 133 1.80 -15.19 3.77
N ASP A 134 2.77 -15.11 4.67
CA ASP A 134 3.65 -16.23 5.04
C ASP A 134 2.86 -17.42 5.61
N VAL A 135 1.87 -17.14 6.47
CA VAL A 135 1.02 -18.18 7.06
C VAL A 135 0.12 -18.86 6.03
N VAL A 136 -0.40 -18.11 5.04
CA VAL A 136 -1.33 -18.68 4.05
C VAL A 136 -0.64 -19.21 2.78
N SER A 137 0.61 -18.84 2.54
CA SER A 137 1.40 -19.25 1.38
C SER A 137 1.46 -20.78 1.19
N PRO A 138 1.66 -21.60 2.24
CA PRO A 138 1.67 -23.07 2.11
C PRO A 138 0.37 -23.69 1.60
N TYR A 139 -0.78 -23.03 1.82
CA TYR A 139 -2.08 -23.52 1.33
C TYR A 139 -2.32 -23.19 -0.15
N GLY A 140 -1.50 -22.32 -0.74
CA GLY A 140 -1.62 -21.89 -2.13
C GLY A 140 -2.46 -20.62 -2.29
N ILE A 141 -1.78 -19.49 -2.48
CA ILE A 141 -2.42 -18.21 -2.81
C ILE A 141 -2.81 -18.24 -4.29
N LEU A 142 -4.10 -18.07 -4.58
CA LEU A 142 -4.66 -18.05 -5.93
C LEU A 142 -4.64 -16.64 -6.53
N ASN A 143 -4.91 -15.62 -5.72
CA ASN A 143 -4.84 -14.21 -6.15
C ASN A 143 -4.68 -13.29 -4.93
N MET A 144 -4.11 -12.11 -5.13
CA MET A 144 -3.96 -11.09 -4.09
C MET A 144 -4.15 -9.69 -4.67
N ALA A 145 -4.86 -8.84 -3.93
CA ALA A 145 -4.98 -7.41 -4.23
C ALA A 145 -4.62 -6.61 -2.97
N ARG A 146 -3.71 -5.64 -3.12
CA ARG A 146 -3.27 -4.72 -2.04
C ARG A 146 -3.58 -3.29 -2.44
N THR A 147 -3.98 -2.48 -1.47
CA THR A 147 -4.24 -1.06 -1.70
C THR A 147 -2.97 -0.21 -1.78
N GLY A 148 -1.84 -0.76 -1.32
CA GLY A 148 -0.69 0.04 -0.89
C GLY A 148 -0.97 0.73 0.45
N SER A 149 0.09 1.26 1.06
CA SER A 149 -0.01 1.93 2.36
C SER A 149 -0.61 3.32 2.21
N ALA A 150 -1.71 3.59 2.91
CA ALA A 150 -2.15 4.94 3.22
C ALA A 150 -1.53 5.37 4.56
N GLY A 151 -0.92 6.56 4.61
CA GLY A 151 -0.28 7.03 5.83
C GLY A 151 -0.33 8.52 6.06
N PHE A 152 -0.12 8.88 7.33
CA PHE A 152 0.03 10.23 7.83
C PHE A 152 1.11 10.26 8.91
N GLU A 153 1.81 11.39 9.01
CA GLU A 153 2.63 11.70 10.18
C GLU A 153 1.77 11.70 11.44
N ARG A 154 2.34 11.26 12.56
CA ARG A 154 1.76 11.41 13.89
C ARG A 154 2.13 12.79 14.41
N GLY A 155 1.15 13.48 14.98
CA GLY A 155 1.36 14.77 15.62
C GLY A 155 2.45 14.73 16.69
#